data_AF-A0A4U7DQT2-F1
#
_entry.id   AF-A0A4U7DQT2-F1
#
_cell.length_a   1.000
_cell.length_b   1.000
_cell.length_c   1.000
_cell.angle_alpha   90.00
_cell.angle_beta   90.00
_cell.angle_gamma   90.00
#
_symmetry.space_group_name_H-M   'P 1'
#
loop_
_entity.id
_entity.type
_entity.pdbx_description
1 polymer ?
#
loop_
_entity_poly.entity_id
_entity_poly.type
_entity_poly.pdbx_seq_one_letter_code
_entity_poly.pdbx_strand_id
1 'polypeptide(L)'
;MSLVEALETLSEKEIHLLVRSGESHNDYIKRRLPEHVHVQEIDGLHAKAVISDSFVYLGSANITRGGLTLNRELCEVIENEYGSAIEYVKSTLNIVV
;
A
#
# COMPACT_ATOMS: atom_id res chain seq x y z
N MET A 1 -5.14 5.98 -15.24
CA MET A 1 -3.93 5.76 -14.44
C MET A 1 -4.09 4.48 -13.64
N SER A 2 -3.20 3.51 -13.85
CA SER A 2 -3.05 2.31 -13.05
C SER A 2 -2.12 2.55 -11.86
N LEU A 3 -2.07 1.64 -10.89
CA LEU A 3 -1.12 1.72 -9.78
C LEU A 3 0.34 1.70 -10.29
N VAL A 4 0.64 0.88 -11.30
CA VAL A 4 1.99 0.80 -11.90
C VAL A 4 2.39 2.13 -12.50
N GLU A 5 1.52 2.74 -13.31
CA GLU A 5 1.75 4.07 -13.91
C GLU A 5 2.00 5.14 -12.84
N ALA A 6 1.26 5.09 -11.72
CA ALA A 6 1.49 6.01 -10.60
C ALA A 6 2.86 5.79 -9.93
N LEU A 7 3.25 4.53 -9.71
CA LEU A 7 4.57 4.20 -9.14
C LEU A 7 5.71 4.65 -10.06
N GLU A 8 5.57 4.50 -11.37
CA GLU A 8 6.54 5.00 -12.36
C GLU A 8 6.73 6.52 -12.28
N THR A 9 5.65 7.28 -12.05
CA THR A 9 5.74 8.75 -11.94
C THR A 9 6.46 9.23 -10.68
N LEU A 10 6.62 8.37 -9.68
CA LEU A 10 7.28 8.65 -8.40
C LEU A 10 8.72 8.10 -8.37
N SER A 11 9.41 8.10 -9.51
CA SER A 11 10.74 7.52 -9.69
C SER A 11 11.84 8.06 -8.77
N GLU A 12 11.66 9.27 -8.24
CA GLU A 12 12.58 9.91 -7.29
C GLU A 12 12.28 9.55 -5.83
N LYS A 13 11.26 8.73 -5.57
CA LYS A 13 10.83 8.31 -4.23
C LYS A 13 11.23 6.86 -3.98
N GLU A 14 11.64 6.59 -2.76
CA GLU A 14 11.77 5.21 -2.28
C GLU A 14 10.39 4.71 -1.83
N ILE A 15 9.89 3.65 -2.46
CA ILE A 15 8.53 3.15 -2.19
C ILE A 15 8.60 1.74 -1.64
N HIS A 16 7.95 1.53 -0.49
CA HIS A 16 7.78 0.22 0.14
C HIS A 16 6.34 -0.26 -0.08
N LEU A 17 6.16 -1.26 -0.94
CA LEU A 17 4.88 -1.89 -1.20
C LEU A 17 4.72 -3.16 -0.36
N LEU A 18 3.90 -3.08 0.68
CA LEU A 18 3.56 -4.23 1.52
C LEU A 18 2.33 -4.92 0.97
N VAL A 19 2.42 -6.23 0.69
CA VAL A 19 1.31 -7.02 0.16
C VAL A 19 1.04 -8.23 1.04
N ARG A 20 -0.20 -8.72 1.05
CA ARG A 20 -0.55 -9.93 1.80
C ARG A 20 0.12 -11.16 1.19
N SER A 21 0.75 -11.98 2.04
CA SER A 21 1.30 -13.29 1.64
C SER A 21 0.20 -14.25 1.17
N GLY A 22 0.54 -15.12 0.22
CA GLY A 22 -0.33 -16.22 -0.23
C GLY A 22 -1.47 -15.83 -1.19
N GLU A 23 -1.59 -14.56 -1.56
CA GLU A 23 -2.62 -14.06 -2.48
C GLU A 23 -2.07 -14.01 -3.92
N SER A 24 -2.51 -14.94 -4.78
CA SER A 24 -2.04 -15.05 -6.17
C SER A 24 -2.32 -13.82 -7.03
N HIS A 25 -3.34 -13.02 -6.68
CA HIS A 25 -3.65 -11.76 -7.33
C HIS A 25 -2.50 -10.73 -7.24
N ASN A 26 -1.61 -10.86 -6.23
CA ASN A 26 -0.44 -9.99 -6.08
C ASN A 26 0.67 -10.32 -7.09
N ASP A 27 0.66 -11.50 -7.71
CA ASP A 27 1.67 -11.88 -8.72
C ASP A 27 1.65 -10.96 -9.93
N TYR A 28 0.48 -10.38 -10.24
CA TYR A 28 0.35 -9.43 -11.34
C TYR A 28 1.20 -8.18 -11.10
N ILE A 29 1.13 -7.59 -9.90
CA ILE A 29 1.83 -6.35 -9.59
C ILE A 29 3.31 -6.61 -9.37
N LYS A 30 3.69 -7.66 -8.64
CA LYS A 30 5.09 -8.02 -8.33
C LYS A 30 5.98 -8.15 -9.58
N ARG A 31 5.42 -8.56 -10.72
CA ARG A 31 6.15 -8.73 -11.99
C ARG A 31 6.29 -7.43 -12.81
N ARG A 32 5.69 -6.33 -12.37
CA ARG A 32 5.56 -5.06 -13.11
C ARG A 32 5.99 -3.85 -12.29
N LEU A 33 6.57 -4.07 -11.12
CA LEU A 33 7.03 -2.98 -10.28
C LEU A 33 8.26 -2.32 -10.90
N PRO A 34 8.34 -0.98 -10.88
CA PRO A 34 9.59 -0.26 -11.16
C PRO A 34 10.71 -0.66 -10.18
N GLU A 35 11.96 -0.46 -10.58
CA GLU A 35 13.14 -0.86 -9.80
C GLU A 35 13.23 -0.16 -8.43
N HIS A 36 12.72 1.07 -8.31
CA HIS A 36 12.71 1.85 -7.07
C HIS A 36 11.63 1.43 -6.06
N VAL A 37 10.82 0.43 -6.40
CA VAL A 37 9.76 -0.08 -5.52
C VAL A 37 10.21 -1.39 -4.86
N HIS A 38 10.36 -1.35 -3.55
CA HIS A 38 10.65 -2.51 -2.72
C HIS A 38 9.34 -3.20 -2.33
N VAL A 39 9.21 -4.48 -2.64
CA VAL A 39 8.01 -5.27 -2.29
C VAL A 39 8.32 -6.25 -1.16
N GLN A 40 7.44 -6.32 -0.18
CA GLN A 40 7.50 -7.28 0.92
C GLN A 40 6.15 -7.95 1.09
N GLU A 41 6.16 -9.29 1.21
CA GLU A 41 4.96 -10.04 1.56
C GLU A 41 4.84 -10.18 3.07
N ILE A 42 3.66 -9.91 3.61
CA ILE A 42 3.35 -9.93 5.04
C ILE A 42 2.18 -10.87 5.30
N ASP A 43 2.38 -11.84 6.20
CA ASP A 43 1.31 -12.73 6.63
C ASP A 43 0.29 -11.98 7.50
N GLY A 44 -0.99 -12.30 7.34
CA GLY A 44 -2.07 -11.62 8.06
C GLY A 44 -2.36 -10.16 7.66
N LEU A 45 -1.66 -9.58 6.69
CA LEU A 45 -1.90 -8.19 6.26
C LEU A 45 -3.22 -8.05 5.50
N HIS A 46 -4.23 -7.43 6.13
CA HIS A 46 -5.54 -7.15 5.49
C HIS A 46 -5.88 -5.65 5.42
N ALA A 47 -5.18 -4.82 6.19
CA ALA A 47 -5.34 -3.37 6.15
C ALA A 47 -5.02 -2.83 4.75
N LYS A 48 -5.70 -1.75 4.36
CA LYS A 48 -5.35 -0.98 3.16
C LYS A 48 -5.00 0.42 3.60
N ALA A 49 -3.74 0.80 3.39
CA ALA A 49 -3.24 2.10 3.76
C ALA A 49 -2.15 2.54 2.77
N VAL A 50 -1.99 3.85 2.63
CA VAL A 50 -0.86 4.49 1.95
C VAL A 50 -0.28 5.51 2.91
N ILE A 51 0.98 5.35 3.26
CA ILE A 51 1.70 6.22 4.21
C ILE A 51 2.67 7.06 3.40
N SER A 52 2.62 8.37 3.59
CA SER A 52 3.57 9.36 3.05
C SER A 52 4.14 10.20 4.19
N ASP A 53 5.14 11.03 3.93
CA ASP A 53 5.77 11.88 4.95
C ASP A 53 4.77 12.75 5.74
N SER A 54 3.65 13.16 5.12
CA SER A 54 2.70 14.10 5.73
C SER A 54 1.32 13.50 6.02
N PHE A 55 0.90 12.48 5.27
CA PHE A 55 -0.46 11.94 5.37
C PHE A 55 -0.51 10.43 5.34
N VAL A 56 -1.52 9.88 6.01
CA VAL A 56 -1.94 8.49 5.90
C VAL A 56 -3.31 8.43 5.28
N TYR A 57 -3.41 7.75 4.15
CA TYR A 57 -4.68 7.23 3.66
C TYR A 57 -4.92 5.86 4.30
N LEU A 58 -6.13 5.62 4.80
CA LEU A 58 -6.54 4.32 5.34
C LEU A 58 -8.02 4.06 5.06
N GLY A 59 -8.41 2.80 4.88
CA GLY A 59 -9.82 2.49 4.64
C GLY A 59 -10.11 1.07 4.21
N SER A 60 -11.35 0.87 3.74
CA SER A 60 -11.85 -0.42 3.26
C SER A 60 -11.50 -0.71 1.80
N ALA A 61 -11.15 0.31 1.02
CA ALA A 61 -10.83 0.15 -0.40
C ALA A 61 -9.47 -0.52 -0.63
N ASN A 62 -9.44 -1.56 -1.48
CA ASN A 62 -8.20 -2.03 -2.07
C ASN A 62 -7.62 -0.97 -3.02
N ILE A 63 -6.29 -0.82 -3.04
CA ILE A 63 -5.56 0.12 -3.92
C ILE A 63 -5.60 -0.39 -5.37
N THR A 64 -6.78 -0.34 -5.95
CA THR A 64 -7.14 -0.86 -7.26
C THR A 64 -8.13 0.12 -7.89
N ARG A 65 -8.23 0.09 -9.22
CA ARG A 65 -9.22 0.92 -9.92
C ARG A 65 -10.64 0.66 -9.41
N GLY A 66 -11.02 -0.61 -9.23
CA GLY A 66 -12.36 -0.97 -8.73
C GLY A 66 -12.63 -0.44 -7.32
N GLY A 67 -11.67 -0.63 -6.40
CA GLY A 67 -11.79 -0.15 -5.03
C GLY A 67 -11.91 1.37 -4.92
N LEU A 68 -11.23 2.13 -5.79
CA LEU A 68 -11.19 3.59 -5.71
C LEU A 68 -12.24 4.31 -6.58
N THR A 69 -12.83 3.66 -7.58
CA THR A 69 -13.75 4.35 -8.52
C THR A 69 -15.12 3.71 -8.68
N LEU A 70 -15.32 2.46 -8.25
CA LEU A 70 -16.57 1.72 -8.49
C LEU A 70 -17.24 1.28 -7.20
N ASN A 71 -16.46 0.76 -6.26
CA ASN A 71 -16.98 0.28 -4.99
C ASN A 71 -17.41 1.45 -4.09
N ARG A 72 -18.39 1.18 -3.22
CA ARG A 72 -18.73 2.06 -2.10
C ARG A 72 -17.86 1.69 -0.92
N GLU A 73 -16.78 2.45 -0.73
CA GLU A 73 -15.78 2.22 0.31
C GLU A 73 -15.71 3.43 1.24
N LEU A 74 -15.41 3.20 2.52
CA LEU A 74 -15.11 4.28 3.46
C LEU A 74 -13.59 4.40 3.62
N CYS A 75 -13.08 5.61 3.44
CA CYS A 75 -11.67 5.91 3.53
C CYS A 75 -11.47 7.26 4.21
N GLU A 76 -10.36 7.40 4.91
CA GLU A 76 -9.95 8.61 5.59
C GLU A 76 -8.53 8.99 5.18
N VAL A 77 -8.25 10.29 5.16
CA VAL A 77 -6.92 10.84 5.02
C VAL A 77 -6.65 11.69 6.24
N ILE A 78 -5.65 11.29 7.02
CA ILE A 78 -5.28 11.95 8.28
C ILE A 78 -3.81 12.36 8.23
N GLU A 79 -3.40 13.24 9.15
CA GLU A 79 -1.99 13.58 9.32
C GLU A 79 -1.19 12.33 9.70
N ASN A 80 0.01 12.23 9.16
CA ASN A 80 0.86 11.07 9.41
C ASN A 80 1.61 11.20 10.74
N GLU A 81 1.32 10.27 11.66
CA GLU A 81 2.03 10.11 12.92
C GLU A 81 3.05 8.95 12.88
N TYR A 82 3.13 8.22 11.76
CA TYR A 82 4.00 7.06 11.58
C TYR A 82 5.22 7.41 10.74
N GLY A 83 6.42 6.92 11.08
CA GLY A 83 7.61 7.17 10.26
C GLY A 83 7.60 6.42 8.91
N SER A 84 6.82 5.35 8.78
CA SER A 84 6.78 4.49 7.58
C SER A 84 5.57 3.56 7.58
N ALA A 85 5.31 2.91 6.44
CA ALA A 85 4.33 1.82 6.34
C ALA A 85 4.66 0.63 7.25
N ILE A 86 5.96 0.31 7.42
CA ILE A 86 6.42 -0.76 8.32
C ILE A 86 6.06 -0.42 9.77
N GLU A 87 6.30 0.82 10.19
CA GLU A 87 5.97 1.26 11.55
C GLU A 87 4.47 1.23 11.81
N TYR A 88 3.66 1.64 10.82
CA TYR A 88 2.20 1.50 10.87
C TYR A 88 1.76 0.05 11.08
N VAL A 89 2.32 -0.90 10.33
CA VAL A 89 1.97 -2.33 10.46
C VAL A 89 2.36 -2.88 11.83
N LYS A 90 3.55 -2.52 12.35
CA LYS A 90 4.01 -2.97 13.67
C LYS A 90 3.19 -2.39 14.81
N SER A 91 3.03 -1.06 14.84
CA SER A 91 2.40 -0.36 15.95
C SER A 91 0.88 -0.48 15.98
N THR A 92 0.23 -0.41 14.81
CA THR A 92 -1.24 -0.37 14.72
C THR A 92 -1.85 -1.75 14.54
N LEU A 93 -1.22 -2.62 13.74
CA LEU A 93 -1.76 -3.94 13.42
C LEU A 93 -1.18 -5.05 14.29
N ASN A 94 -0.09 -4.78 15.02
CA ASN A 94 0.63 -5.77 15.83
C ASN A 94 1.06 -7.01 14.99
N ILE A 95 1.50 -6.75 13.76
CA ILE A 95 2.00 -7.78 12.83
C ILE A 95 3.53 -7.70 12.78
N VAL A 96 4.19 -8.85 12.78
CA VAL A 96 5.65 -8.94 12.60
C VAL A 96 6.00 -8.71 11.14
N VAL A 97 6.91 -7.76 10.90
CA VAL A 97 7.39 -7.32 9.57
C VAL A 97 8.88 -7.54 9.45
#